data_AF-A0A4D4LSS7-F1
#
_entry.id   AF-A0A4D4LSS7-F1
#
_cell.length_a   1.000
_cell.length_b   1.000
_cell.length_c   1.000
_cell.angle_alpha   90.00
_cell.angle_beta   90.00
_cell.angle_gamma   90.00
#
_symmetry.space_group_name_H-M   'P 1'
#
loop_
_entity.id
_entity.type
_entity.pdbx_description
1 polymer ?
#
loop_
_entity_poly.entity_id
_entity_poly.type
_entity_poly.pdbx_seq_one_letter_code
_entity_poly.pdbx_strand_id
1 'polypeptide(L)'
;MVALNRAVAVAETAGPQPALDLVDALDLDGYHAFHAVRADLLRRLGRGTEAVRAYEAAIARTDNAAERGYLERRRAELTPE
;
A
#
# COMPACT_ATOMS: atom_id res chain seq x y z
N MET A 1 -3.68 6.82 -11.09
CA MET A 1 -2.61 6.76 -12.13
C MET A 1 -1.40 7.64 -11.77
N VAL A 2 -1.52 8.96 -11.63
CA VAL A 2 -0.35 9.84 -11.35
C VAL A 2 0.28 9.63 -9.96
N ALA A 3 -0.53 9.40 -8.92
CA ALA A 3 -0.02 9.18 -7.55
C ALA A 3 0.76 7.87 -7.38
N LEU A 4 0.31 6.79 -8.06
CA LEU A 4 0.96 5.47 -8.02
C LEU A 4 2.33 5.51 -8.72
N ASN A 5 2.42 6.16 -9.89
CA ASN A 5 3.69 6.31 -10.62
C ASN A 5 4.73 7.10 -9.81
N ARG A 6 4.29 8.10 -9.03
CA ARG A 6 5.17 8.90 -8.19
C ARG A 6 5.68 8.12 -6.97
N ALA A 7 4.82 7.33 -6.32
CA ALA A 7 5.22 6.55 -5.15
C ALA A 7 6.16 5.38 -5.52
N VAL A 8 5.94 4.73 -6.66
CA VAL A 8 6.86 3.71 -7.18
C VAL A 8 8.22 4.34 -7.51
N ALA A 9 8.24 5.48 -8.19
CA ALA A 9 9.51 6.18 -8.49
C ALA A 9 10.31 6.56 -7.22
N VAL A 10 9.62 6.92 -6.13
CA VAL A 10 10.27 7.20 -4.84
C VAL A 10 10.76 5.92 -4.16
N ALA A 11 9.98 4.83 -4.20
CA ALA A 11 10.37 3.55 -3.61
C ALA A 11 11.60 2.92 -4.29
N GLU A 12 11.76 3.14 -5.60
CA GLU A 12 12.91 2.67 -6.38
C GLU A 12 14.17 3.52 -6.15
N THR A 13 14.03 4.79 -5.79
CA THR A 13 15.17 5.73 -5.68
C THR A 13 15.71 5.88 -4.25
N ALA A 14 14.84 5.88 -3.23
CA ALA A 14 15.21 6.16 -1.84
C ALA A 14 15.04 4.96 -0.88
N GLY A 15 14.49 3.85 -1.37
CA GLY A 15 14.19 2.68 -0.56
C GLY A 15 12.84 2.77 0.19
N PRO A 16 12.42 1.67 0.86
CA PRO A 16 11.05 1.51 1.32
C PRO A 16 10.68 2.36 2.55
N GLN A 17 11.62 2.62 3.47
CA GLN A 17 11.34 3.43 4.66
C GLN A 17 11.15 4.92 4.31
N PRO A 18 12.06 5.58 3.55
CA PRO A 18 11.85 6.98 3.16
C PRO A 18 10.63 7.16 2.26
N ALA A 19 10.31 6.17 1.43
CA ALA A 19 9.08 6.17 0.65
C ALA A 19 7.82 6.09 1.53
N LEU A 20 7.87 5.29 2.61
CA LEU A 20 6.76 5.18 3.55
C LEU A 20 6.54 6.50 4.31
N ASP A 21 7.60 7.16 4.77
CA ASP A 21 7.50 8.43 5.47
C ASP A 21 6.90 9.53 4.56
N LEU A 22 7.28 9.53 3.27
CA LEU A 22 6.70 10.43 2.28
C LEU A 22 5.24 10.12 2.01
N VAL A 23 4.86 8.85 1.95
CA VAL A 23 3.46 8.44 1.80
C VAL A 23 2.67 8.84 3.04
N ASP A 24 3.13 8.53 4.25
CA ASP A 24 2.43 8.86 5.50
C ASP A 24 2.27 10.39 5.71
N ALA A 25 3.09 11.21 5.07
CA ALA A 25 2.94 12.67 5.06
C ALA A 25 1.90 13.20 4.06
N LEU A 26 1.39 12.37 3.15
CA LEU A 26 0.33 12.74 2.21
C LEU A 26 -1.04 12.54 2.84
N ASP A 27 -1.84 13.60 2.91
CA ASP A 27 -3.24 13.53 3.34
C ASP A 27 -4.14 13.03 2.19
N LEU A 28 -3.99 11.74 1.85
CA LEU A 28 -4.70 11.06 0.77
C LEU A 28 -5.47 9.84 1.28
N ASP A 29 -5.91 9.87 2.54
CA ASP A 29 -6.62 8.77 3.22
C ASP A 29 -7.92 8.33 2.52
N GLY A 30 -8.49 9.18 1.67
CA GLY A 30 -9.66 8.85 0.85
C GLY A 30 -9.36 7.95 -0.36
N TYR A 31 -8.10 7.78 -0.74
CA TYR A 31 -7.74 7.09 -1.99
C TYR A 31 -7.28 5.66 -1.73
N HIS A 32 -7.92 4.66 -2.34
CA HIS A 32 -7.48 3.25 -2.24
C HIS A 32 -6.01 3.05 -2.65
N ALA A 33 -5.55 3.77 -3.69
CA ALA A 33 -4.19 3.68 -4.20
C ALA A 33 -3.12 4.12 -3.17
N PHE A 34 -3.46 5.08 -2.31
CA PHE A 34 -2.59 5.50 -1.21
C PHE A 34 -2.38 4.34 -0.23
N HIS A 35 -3.49 3.73 0.22
CA HIS A 35 -3.47 2.59 1.14
C HIS A 35 -2.75 1.38 0.53
N ALA A 36 -2.92 1.12 -0.77
CA ALA A 36 -2.26 0.01 -1.47
C ALA A 36 -0.73 0.17 -1.53
N VAL A 37 -0.25 1.39 -1.82
CA VAL A 37 1.19 1.70 -1.82
C VAL A 37 1.77 1.57 -0.41
N ARG A 38 1.10 2.16 0.58
CA ARG A 38 1.51 2.08 1.99
C ARG A 38 1.65 0.63 2.44
N ALA A 39 0.69 -0.22 2.06
CA ALA A 39 0.71 -1.64 2.35
C ALA A 39 1.91 -2.37 1.73
N ASP A 40 2.26 -2.10 0.46
CA ASP A 40 3.41 -2.75 -0.18
C ASP A 40 4.75 -2.31 0.44
N LEU A 41 4.87 -1.03 0.81
CA LEU A 41 6.05 -0.52 1.50
C LEU A 41 6.23 -1.16 2.89
N LEU A 42 5.15 -1.22 3.68
CA LEU A 42 5.15 -1.89 4.99
C LEU A 42 5.51 -3.38 4.86
N ARG A 43 4.99 -4.06 3.83
CA ARG A 43 5.35 -5.45 3.53
C ARG A 43 6.84 -5.60 3.25
N ARG A 44 7.42 -4.73 2.42
CA ARG A 44 8.86 -4.73 2.09
C ARG A 44 9.74 -4.46 3.32
N LEU A 45 9.21 -3.76 4.31
CA LEU A 45 9.86 -3.48 5.60
C LEU A 45 9.67 -4.60 6.64
N GLY A 46 8.95 -5.69 6.30
CA GLY A 46 8.61 -6.76 7.24
C GLY A 46 7.53 -6.39 8.26
N ARG A 47 6.86 -5.24 8.11
CA ARG A 47 5.80 -4.74 9.01
C ARG A 47 4.45 -5.36 8.63
N GLY A 48 4.35 -6.68 8.75
CA GLY A 48 3.22 -7.49 8.24
C GLY A 48 1.84 -7.05 8.75
N THR A 49 1.69 -6.88 10.07
CA THR A 49 0.40 -6.47 10.68
C THR A 49 -0.09 -5.11 10.16
N GLU A 50 0.82 -4.16 9.97
CA GLU A 50 0.48 -2.83 9.46
C GLU A 50 0.18 -2.86 7.97
N ALA A 51 0.92 -3.67 7.22
CA ALA A 51 0.66 -3.92 5.80
C ALA A 51 -0.74 -4.52 5.59
N VAL A 52 -1.15 -5.48 6.43
CA VAL A 52 -2.51 -6.07 6.41
C VAL A 52 -3.57 -5.00 6.60
N ARG A 53 -3.43 -4.14 7.63
CA ARG A 53 -4.40 -3.05 7.88
C ARG A 53 -4.48 -2.07 6.71
N ALA A 54 -3.34 -1.73 6.11
CA ALA A 54 -3.30 -0.86 4.94
C ALA A 54 -3.97 -1.52 3.71
N TYR A 55 -3.76 -2.82 3.49
CA TYR A 55 -4.47 -3.55 2.43
C TYR A 55 -5.98 -3.58 2.66
N GLU A 56 -6.45 -3.78 3.90
CA GLU A 56 -7.89 -3.72 4.24
C GLU A 56 -8.48 -2.34 3.94
N ALA A 57 -7.78 -1.27 4.30
CA ALA A 57 -8.20 0.10 4.00
C ALA A 57 -8.28 0.38 2.49
N ALA A 58 -7.37 -0.19 1.71
CA ALA A 58 -7.38 -0.13 0.25
C ALA A 58 -8.57 -0.90 -0.35
N ILE A 59 -8.81 -2.13 0.12
CA ILE A 59 -9.91 -3.01 -0.32
C ILE A 59 -11.28 -2.36 -0.06
N ALA A 60 -11.45 -1.74 1.11
CA ALA A 60 -12.70 -1.08 1.49
C ALA A 60 -13.04 0.13 0.61
N ARG A 61 -12.04 0.73 -0.06
CA ARG A 61 -12.16 1.96 -0.86
C ARG A 61 -12.05 1.74 -2.37
N THR A 62 -11.82 0.50 -2.82
CA THR A 62 -11.83 0.19 -4.25
C THR A 62 -13.21 -0.34 -4.66
N ASP A 63 -13.77 0.29 -5.70
CA ASP A 63 -14.99 -0.14 -6.38
C ASP A 63 -14.68 -1.08 -7.55
N ASN A 64 -13.39 -1.32 -7.84
CA ASN A 64 -12.96 -2.18 -8.94
C ASN A 64 -12.73 -3.62 -8.43
N ALA A 65 -13.58 -4.54 -8.88
CA ALA A 65 -13.50 -5.95 -8.49
C ALA A 65 -12.16 -6.63 -8.86
N ALA A 66 -11.54 -6.26 -9.98
CA ALA A 66 -10.25 -6.82 -10.39
C ALA A 66 -9.11 -6.34 -9.47
N GLU A 67 -9.15 -5.07 -9.10
CA GLU A 67 -8.19 -4.48 -8.17
C GLU A 67 -8.39 -5.03 -6.75
N ARG A 68 -9.65 -5.16 -6.31
CA ARG A 68 -9.99 -5.80 -5.04
C ARG A 68 -9.39 -7.21 -4.94
N GLY A 69 -9.61 -8.04 -5.96
CA GLY A 69 -9.06 -9.40 -5.98
C GLY A 69 -7.53 -9.44 -5.99
N TYR A 70 -6.87 -8.45 -6.62
CA TYR A 70 -5.42 -8.31 -6.52
C TYR A 70 -4.96 -7.98 -5.10
N LEU A 71 -5.58 -6.99 -4.44
CA LEU A 71 -5.23 -6.56 -3.09
C LEU A 71 -5.50 -7.66 -2.04
N GLU A 72 -6.60 -8.41 -2.19
CA GLU A 72 -6.93 -9.54 -1.33
C GLU A 72 -5.87 -10.64 -1.40
N ARG A 73 -5.39 -10.99 -2.60
CA ARG A 73 -4.29 -11.95 -2.76
C ARG A 73 -3.02 -11.48 -2.07
N ARG A 74 -2.65 -10.20 -2.25
CA ARG A 74 -1.45 -9.61 -1.63
C ARG A 74 -1.54 -9.58 -0.11
N ARG A 75 -2.73 -9.31 0.45
CA ARG A 75 -2.99 -9.43 1.89
C ARG A 75 -2.88 -10.87 2.38
N ALA A 76 -3.33 -11.85 1.62
CA ALA A 76 -3.23 -13.26 1.99
C ALA A 76 -1.79 -13.79 2.02
N GLU A 77 -0.89 -13.20 1.22
CA GLU A 77 0.56 -13.52 1.23
C GLU A 77 1.28 -13.07 2.52
N LEU A 78 0.65 -12.21 3.33
CA LEU A 78 1.24 -11.57 4.52
C LEU A 78 0.99 -12.32 5.83
N THR A 79 0.93 -13.66 5.79
CA THR A 79 0.59 -14.58 6.89
C THR A 79 0.74 -13.95 8.29
N PRO A 80 -0.36 -13.68 9.02
CA PRO A 80 -0.24 -13.34 10.42
C PRO A 80 0.20 -14.61 11.16
N GLU A 81 1.40 -14.59 11.74
CA GLU A 81 1.78 -15.54 12.78
C GLU A 81 0.95 -15.31 14.06
#